data_AF-A0A961SH91-F1
#
_entry.id   AF-A0A961SH91-F1
#
_cell.length_a   1.000
_cell.length_b   1.000
_cell.length_c   1.000
_cell.angle_alpha   90.00
_cell.angle_beta   90.00
_cell.angle_gamma   90.00
#
_symmetry.space_group_name_H-M   'P 1'
#
loop_
_entity.id
_entity.type
_entity.pdbx_description
1 polymer ?
#
loop_
_entity_poly.entity_id
_entity_poly.type
_entity_poly.pdbx_seq_one_letter_code
_entity_poly.pdbx_strand_id
1 'polypeptide(L)'
;MRRLASTPSLHPAIVLWMMVGLAGFCLLPWYGIEDGFFNFEWLFDGYPFDEDYAPALFLLLQGKKPWLAPMGLALLLPLFLWKRRKNDPLFGTLLIWVGAAGLLWFFLQGFGISIRGWNFSFLNGLFGELGDRQFGMGYGAVLTGIAFLFLLTLGIAARGAVGGDVFVVSSVGLIIGLVGLFIFMPILKMLFTALITEEGGLSIVSFVGKFFSGRIWSLDCLVGGSRCGVAWNSLLLAAVVGVITTILGLVFALIATRTGMRFQRILRALTVLPVITPPFVIGLAIILLFGLSGAFTQAWAWVFDVQPTRWVYGLPGLLIAQTLAFTPIAFLVLIGVVEGVSPSMEEAAQTLRANRWQIFWTVSLPLMRPGLANAFL
;
A
#
# COMPACT_ATOMS: atom_id res chain seq x y z
N MET A 1 -8.63 -55.36 6.50
CA MET A 1 -7.87 -54.13 6.84
C MET A 1 -8.72 -53.24 7.72
N ARG A 2 -8.46 -53.24 9.04
CA ARG A 2 -9.15 -52.37 10.02
C ARG A 2 -8.76 -50.92 9.73
N ARG A 3 -9.71 -50.08 9.33
CA ARG A 3 -9.55 -48.62 9.45
C ARG A 3 -9.44 -48.33 10.94
N LEU A 4 -8.23 -48.01 11.41
CA LEU A 4 -8.02 -47.45 12.73
C LEU A 4 -8.95 -46.23 12.85
N ALA A 5 -9.89 -46.31 13.79
CA ALA A 5 -10.69 -45.17 14.17
C ALA A 5 -9.71 -44.11 14.69
N SER A 6 -9.42 -43.10 13.88
CA SER A 6 -8.67 -41.94 14.35
C SER A 6 -9.47 -41.33 15.49
N THR A 7 -8.84 -41.25 16.67
CA THR A 7 -9.39 -40.58 17.84
C THR A 7 -9.88 -39.18 17.44
N PRO A 8 -11.01 -38.71 17.98
CA PRO A 8 -11.50 -37.36 17.69
C PRO A 8 -10.55 -36.34 18.33
N SER A 9 -9.59 -35.87 17.54
CA SER A 9 -8.67 -34.80 17.89
C SER A 9 -8.85 -33.62 16.94
N LEU A 10 -8.68 -32.42 17.46
CA LEU A 10 -8.60 -31.23 16.62
C LEU A 10 -7.44 -31.37 15.62
N HIS A 11 -7.65 -30.81 14.43
CA HIS A 11 -6.60 -30.76 13.42
C HIS A 11 -5.37 -30.04 14.00
N PRO A 12 -4.14 -30.58 13.85
CA PRO A 12 -2.94 -30.03 14.49
C PRO A 12 -2.71 -28.54 14.21
N ALA A 13 -3.02 -28.10 12.98
CA ALA A 13 -2.93 -26.68 12.60
C ALA A 13 -3.86 -25.77 13.42
N ILE A 14 -5.08 -26.21 13.77
CA ILE A 14 -5.98 -25.42 14.61
C ILE A 14 -5.40 -25.30 16.01
N VAL A 15 -4.96 -26.43 16.58
CA VAL A 15 -4.38 -26.46 17.92
C VAL A 15 -3.17 -25.54 18.00
N LEU A 16 -2.30 -25.57 16.99
CA LEU A 16 -1.15 -24.66 16.89
C LEU A 16 -1.58 -23.20 16.93
N TRP A 17 -2.48 -22.78 16.04
CA TRP A 17 -2.87 -21.36 15.96
C TRP A 17 -3.70 -20.90 17.15
N MET A 18 -4.50 -21.79 17.75
CA MET A 18 -5.15 -21.53 19.03
C MET A 18 -4.14 -21.33 20.15
N MET A 19 -3.12 -22.19 20.26
CA MET A 19 -2.08 -22.05 21.28
C MET A 19 -1.27 -20.77 21.08
N VAL A 20 -0.91 -20.42 19.84
CA VAL A 20 -0.24 -19.15 19.53
C VAL A 20 -1.10 -17.96 19.93
N GLY A 21 -2.40 -17.98 19.57
CA GLY A 21 -3.33 -16.90 19.90
C GLY A 21 -3.55 -16.75 21.41
N LEU A 22 -3.71 -17.86 22.13
CA LEU A 22 -3.87 -17.89 23.59
C LEU A 22 -2.57 -17.50 24.32
N ALA A 23 -1.41 -17.95 23.84
CA ALA A 23 -0.13 -17.52 24.39
C ALA A 23 0.06 -16.01 24.22
N GLY A 24 -0.27 -15.47 23.03
CA GLY A 24 -0.28 -14.02 22.80
C GLY A 24 -1.23 -13.28 23.75
N PHE A 25 -2.44 -13.78 23.93
CA PHE A 25 -3.47 -13.13 24.76
C PHE A 25 -3.18 -13.21 26.27
N CYS A 26 -2.57 -14.32 26.74
CA CYS A 26 -2.43 -14.62 28.16
C CYS A 26 -1.03 -14.37 28.74
N LEU A 27 0.03 -14.43 27.92
CA LEU A 27 1.42 -14.45 28.40
C LEU A 27 2.27 -13.28 27.91
N LEU A 28 1.85 -12.57 26.86
CA LEU A 28 2.67 -11.53 26.26
C LEU A 28 2.04 -10.15 26.44
N PRO A 29 2.85 -9.08 26.59
CA PRO A 29 2.36 -7.71 26.64
C PRO A 29 1.42 -7.41 25.47
N TRP A 30 0.21 -6.93 25.80
CA TRP A 30 -0.79 -6.63 24.77
C TRP A 30 -0.47 -5.33 24.02
N TYR A 31 0.02 -4.34 24.76
CA TYR A 31 0.42 -3.04 24.24
C TYR A 31 1.95 -2.97 24.06
N GLY A 32 2.39 -2.03 23.23
CA GLY A 32 3.79 -1.82 22.89
C GLY A 32 4.53 -1.15 24.03
N ILE A 33 5.71 -1.69 24.34
CA ILE A 33 6.61 -1.24 25.40
C ILE A 33 7.30 0.07 24.98
N GLU A 34 7.35 1.07 25.87
CA GLU A 34 7.99 2.36 25.59
C GLU A 34 9.48 2.24 25.30
N ASP A 35 10.19 1.38 26.03
CA ASP A 35 11.65 1.16 25.89
C ASP A 35 12.05 0.34 24.65
N GLY A 36 11.07 0.03 23.79
CA GLY A 36 11.28 -0.56 22.47
C GLY A 36 10.95 -2.05 22.37
N PHE A 37 10.66 -2.48 21.14
CA PHE A 37 10.18 -3.83 20.81
C PHE A 37 11.19 -4.96 21.04
N PHE A 38 12.44 -4.68 21.43
CA PHE A 38 13.44 -5.71 21.71
C PHE A 38 13.96 -5.65 23.15
N ASN A 39 13.33 -4.83 24.01
CA ASN A 39 13.65 -4.79 25.43
C ASN A 39 12.85 -5.88 26.18
N PHE A 40 13.51 -6.58 27.11
CA PHE A 40 12.95 -7.65 27.94
C PHE A 40 12.84 -7.27 29.42
N GLU A 41 13.06 -6.01 29.78
CA GLU A 41 12.93 -5.51 31.16
C GLU A 41 11.53 -5.71 31.73
N TRP A 42 10.50 -5.66 30.89
CA TRP A 42 9.12 -5.97 31.25
C TRP A 42 8.95 -7.34 31.93
N LEU A 43 9.86 -8.30 31.73
CA LEU A 43 9.80 -9.62 32.38
C LEU A 43 10.07 -9.54 33.90
N PHE A 44 10.81 -8.51 34.33
CA PHE A 44 11.27 -8.32 35.70
C PHE A 44 10.61 -7.12 36.38
N ASP A 45 10.01 -6.22 35.61
CA ASP A 45 9.36 -5.01 36.09
C ASP A 45 7.84 -5.20 36.21
N GLY A 46 7.40 -5.85 37.29
CA GLY A 46 5.98 -5.92 37.66
C GLY A 46 5.09 -6.86 36.84
N TYR A 47 5.63 -7.61 35.87
CA TYR A 47 4.88 -8.62 35.12
C TYR A 47 4.34 -9.76 36.03
N PRO A 48 3.10 -10.24 35.82
CA PRO A 48 2.14 -9.88 34.76
C PRO A 48 1.08 -8.84 35.17
N PHE A 49 1.24 -8.18 36.33
CA PHE A 49 0.18 -7.34 36.91
C PHE A 49 0.34 -5.85 36.60
N ASP A 50 1.51 -5.41 36.16
CA ASP A 50 1.74 -4.03 35.73
C ASP A 50 0.88 -3.67 34.50
N GLU A 51 0.23 -2.50 34.51
CA GLU A 51 -0.66 -2.07 33.42
C GLU A 51 0.04 -1.86 32.08
N ASP A 52 1.32 -1.48 32.13
CA ASP A 52 2.10 -1.12 30.95
C ASP A 52 2.57 -2.38 30.20
N TYR A 53 2.77 -3.47 30.94
CA TYR A 53 3.31 -4.73 30.41
C TYR A 53 2.35 -5.92 30.50
N ALA A 54 1.17 -5.75 31.09
CA ALA A 54 0.22 -6.85 31.30
C ALA A 54 -0.27 -7.47 29.98
N PRO A 55 -0.39 -8.81 29.93
CA PRO A 55 -1.15 -9.49 28.90
C PRO A 55 -2.63 -9.11 28.94
N ALA A 56 -3.33 -9.29 27.81
CA ALA A 56 -4.75 -8.94 27.69
C ALA A 56 -5.63 -9.63 28.74
N LEU A 57 -5.34 -10.90 29.06
CA LEU A 57 -6.08 -11.60 30.10
C LEU A 57 -5.94 -10.92 31.47
N PHE A 58 -4.73 -10.50 31.84
CA PHE A 58 -4.48 -9.86 33.14
C PHE A 58 -5.09 -8.46 33.22
N LEU A 59 -5.03 -7.70 32.11
CA LEU A 59 -5.76 -6.43 32.00
C LEU A 59 -7.25 -6.63 32.27
N LEU A 60 -7.87 -7.62 31.63
CA LEU A 60 -9.28 -7.94 31.84
C LEU A 60 -9.60 -8.39 33.27
N LEU A 61 -8.76 -9.22 33.87
CA LEU A 61 -8.94 -9.68 35.25
C LEU A 61 -8.83 -8.54 36.27
N GLN A 62 -8.02 -7.53 35.98
CA GLN A 62 -7.93 -6.31 36.78
C GLN A 62 -9.10 -5.33 36.53
N GLY A 63 -10.04 -5.68 35.65
CA GLY A 63 -11.14 -4.80 35.23
C GLY A 63 -10.68 -3.67 34.29
N LYS A 64 -9.44 -3.72 33.80
CA LYS A 64 -8.85 -2.73 32.91
C LYS A 64 -9.10 -3.15 31.47
N LYS A 65 -9.47 -2.18 30.63
CA LYS A 65 -9.61 -2.35 29.17
C LYS A 65 -10.59 -3.48 28.76
N PRO A 66 -11.88 -3.40 29.18
CA PRO A 66 -12.88 -4.46 28.96
C PRO A 66 -13.15 -4.81 27.49
N TRP A 67 -12.82 -3.90 26.55
CA TRP A 67 -12.94 -4.13 25.11
C TRP A 67 -12.04 -5.26 24.58
N LEU A 68 -11.09 -5.78 25.36
CA LEU A 68 -10.28 -6.95 24.97
C LEU A 68 -11.02 -8.29 25.12
N ALA A 69 -12.09 -8.34 25.92
CA ALA A 69 -12.79 -9.58 26.25
C ALA A 69 -13.35 -10.35 25.05
N PRO A 70 -13.95 -9.70 24.02
CA PRO A 70 -14.46 -10.42 22.84
C PRO A 70 -13.39 -11.22 22.09
N MET A 71 -12.13 -10.80 22.12
CA MET A 71 -11.03 -11.53 21.47
C MET A 71 -10.70 -12.83 22.20
N GLY A 72 -10.63 -12.78 23.53
CA GLY A 72 -10.41 -13.98 24.36
C GLY A 72 -11.51 -15.01 24.13
N LEU A 73 -12.77 -14.57 24.11
CA LEU A 73 -13.91 -15.45 23.81
C LEU A 73 -13.81 -16.06 22.41
N ALA A 74 -13.48 -15.25 21.40
CA ALA A 74 -13.34 -15.73 20.02
C ALA A 74 -12.23 -16.79 19.87
N LEU A 75 -11.10 -16.66 20.59
CA LEU A 75 -10.02 -17.66 20.57
C LEU A 75 -10.44 -19.03 21.15
N LEU A 76 -11.44 -19.07 22.03
CA LEU A 76 -11.94 -20.30 22.64
C LEU A 76 -13.00 -21.00 21.79
N LEU A 77 -13.69 -20.28 20.89
CA LEU A 77 -14.76 -20.83 20.04
C LEU A 77 -14.33 -22.04 19.18
N PRO A 78 -13.10 -22.14 18.64
CA PRO A 78 -12.69 -23.32 17.89
C PRO A 78 -12.65 -24.61 18.73
N LEU A 79 -12.68 -24.54 20.07
CA LEU A 79 -12.80 -25.74 20.94
C LEU A 79 -14.09 -26.51 20.68
N PHE A 80 -15.17 -25.84 20.24
CA PHE A 80 -16.43 -26.52 19.85
C PHE A 80 -16.26 -27.47 18.66
N LEU A 81 -15.15 -27.35 17.91
CA LEU A 81 -14.81 -28.23 16.79
C LEU A 81 -14.09 -29.51 17.21
N TRP A 82 -13.79 -29.72 18.51
CA TRP A 82 -13.01 -30.86 19.00
C TRP A 82 -13.49 -32.22 18.47
N LYS A 83 -14.80 -32.41 18.35
CA LYS A 83 -15.41 -33.69 17.89
C LYS A 83 -15.84 -33.67 16.42
N ARG A 84 -15.63 -32.57 15.69
CA ARG A 84 -16.11 -32.35 14.32
C ARG A 84 -15.03 -32.75 13.31
N ARG A 85 -15.43 -33.36 12.20
CA ARG A 85 -14.50 -33.75 11.12
C ARG A 85 -14.30 -32.59 10.14
N LYS A 86 -13.14 -32.55 9.47
CA LYS A 86 -12.80 -31.55 8.44
C LYS A 86 -13.81 -31.48 7.28
N ASN A 87 -14.47 -32.59 6.97
CA ASN A 87 -15.48 -32.67 5.90
C ASN A 87 -16.85 -32.07 6.29
N ASP A 88 -17.04 -31.68 7.55
CA ASP A 88 -18.27 -31.03 7.99
C ASP A 88 -18.29 -29.57 7.49
N PRO A 89 -19.30 -29.11 6.73
CA PRO A 89 -19.38 -27.71 6.30
C PRO A 89 -19.38 -26.71 7.45
N LEU A 90 -19.82 -27.11 8.65
CA LEU A 90 -19.79 -26.27 9.84
C LEU A 90 -18.35 -26.04 10.34
N PHE A 91 -17.43 -26.97 10.08
CA PHE A 91 -16.02 -26.84 10.47
C PHE A 91 -15.38 -25.63 9.79
N GLY A 92 -15.48 -25.55 8.46
CA GLY A 92 -14.94 -24.41 7.70
C GLY A 92 -15.66 -23.10 8.03
N THR A 93 -16.99 -23.15 8.15
CA THR A 93 -17.81 -21.96 8.40
C THR A 93 -17.52 -21.33 9.77
N LEU A 94 -17.39 -22.15 10.83
CA LEU A 94 -17.08 -21.64 12.17
C LEU A 94 -15.69 -20.99 12.22
N LEU A 95 -14.67 -21.63 11.64
CA LEU A 95 -13.32 -21.07 11.59
C LEU A 95 -13.26 -19.73 10.84
N ILE A 96 -14.00 -19.62 9.73
CA ILE A 96 -14.13 -18.37 8.98
C ILE A 96 -14.73 -17.29 9.88
N TRP A 97 -15.85 -17.58 10.55
CA TRP A 97 -16.49 -16.59 11.43
C TRP A 97 -15.62 -16.20 12.61
N VAL A 98 -14.95 -17.15 13.26
CA VAL A 98 -14.03 -16.87 14.38
C VAL A 98 -12.89 -15.98 13.93
N GLY A 99 -12.21 -16.34 12.84
CA GLY A 99 -11.08 -15.57 12.32
C GLY A 99 -11.51 -14.19 11.82
N ALA A 100 -12.62 -14.11 11.07
CA ALA A 100 -13.14 -12.84 10.56
C ALA A 100 -13.62 -11.92 11.69
N ALA A 101 -14.36 -12.43 12.68
CA ALA A 101 -14.83 -11.64 13.81
C ALA A 101 -13.65 -11.15 14.69
N GLY A 102 -12.66 -12.01 14.93
CA GLY A 102 -11.46 -11.66 15.68
C GLY A 102 -10.64 -10.56 14.99
N LEU A 103 -10.39 -10.69 13.68
CA LEU A 103 -9.72 -9.66 12.89
C LEU A 103 -10.53 -8.36 12.81
N LEU A 104 -11.84 -8.45 12.57
CA LEU A 104 -12.72 -7.28 12.51
C LEU A 104 -12.69 -6.52 13.83
N TRP A 105 -12.78 -7.22 14.95
CA TRP A 105 -12.71 -6.61 16.28
C TRP A 105 -11.35 -5.97 16.54
N PHE A 106 -10.27 -6.63 16.13
CA PHE A 106 -8.91 -6.08 16.20
C PHE A 106 -8.77 -4.76 15.43
N PHE A 107 -9.27 -4.71 14.19
CA PHE A 107 -9.28 -3.48 13.40
C PHE A 107 -10.18 -2.40 14.01
N LEU A 108 -11.37 -2.76 14.50
CA LEU A 108 -12.26 -1.82 15.17
C LEU A 108 -11.60 -1.18 16.39
N GLN A 109 -10.76 -1.89 17.14
CA GLN A 109 -9.97 -1.28 18.22
C GLN A 109 -8.97 -0.26 17.68
N GLY A 110 -8.23 -0.59 16.61
CA GLY A 110 -7.26 0.31 15.99
C GLY A 110 -7.89 1.58 15.36
N PHE A 111 -9.16 1.52 14.97
CA PHE A 111 -9.93 2.67 14.50
C PHE A 111 -10.70 3.39 15.62
N GLY A 112 -11.17 2.66 16.63
CA GLY A 112 -12.00 3.20 17.70
C GLY A 112 -11.19 3.96 18.75
N ILE A 113 -9.93 3.57 18.94
CA ILE A 113 -9.04 4.15 19.93
C ILE A 113 -7.91 4.92 19.20
N SER A 114 -7.65 6.13 19.67
CA SER A 114 -6.67 7.08 19.15
C SER A 114 -5.60 7.38 20.20
N ILE A 115 -4.53 8.07 19.78
CA ILE A 115 -3.46 8.56 20.68
C ILE A 115 -4.03 9.49 21.76
N ARG A 116 -5.18 10.13 21.52
CA ARG A 116 -5.83 11.07 22.44
C ARG A 116 -7.12 10.51 23.08
N GLY A 117 -7.28 9.19 23.11
CA GLY A 117 -8.49 8.53 23.63
C GLY A 117 -9.44 8.07 22.53
N TRP A 118 -10.74 7.97 22.82
CA TRP A 118 -11.72 7.42 21.88
C TRP A 118 -11.95 8.34 20.67
N ASN A 119 -11.96 7.77 19.46
CA ASN A 119 -12.34 8.50 18.25
C ASN A 119 -13.85 8.77 18.17
N PHE A 120 -14.65 8.01 18.92
CA PHE A 120 -16.10 8.16 18.93
C PHE A 120 -16.59 8.43 20.35
N SER A 121 -17.30 9.54 20.55
CA SER A 121 -17.77 9.96 21.88
C SER A 121 -18.73 8.96 22.54
N PHE A 122 -19.48 8.16 21.77
CA PHE A 122 -20.36 7.12 22.33
C PHE A 122 -19.58 6.02 23.07
N LEU A 123 -18.30 5.81 22.72
CA LEU A 123 -17.46 4.81 23.38
C LEU A 123 -17.10 5.23 24.81
N ASN A 124 -17.05 6.54 25.11
CA ASN A 124 -16.95 7.02 26.49
C ASN A 124 -18.11 6.52 27.35
N GLY A 125 -19.32 6.49 26.78
CA GLY A 125 -20.51 6.00 27.50
C GLY A 125 -20.54 4.48 27.69
N LEU A 126 -19.89 3.71 26.80
CA LEU A 126 -19.89 2.25 26.85
C LEU A 126 -18.72 1.68 27.67
N PHE A 127 -17.56 2.33 27.63
CA PHE A 127 -16.30 1.82 28.18
C PHE A 127 -15.61 2.77 29.17
N GLY A 128 -16.17 3.96 29.41
CA GLY A 128 -15.57 5.00 30.25
C GLY A 128 -14.58 5.90 29.48
N GLU A 129 -14.23 7.03 30.08
CA GLU A 129 -13.22 7.93 29.51
C GLU A 129 -11.83 7.30 29.60
N LEU A 130 -11.09 7.34 28.48
CA LEU A 130 -9.69 6.94 28.44
C LEU A 130 -8.85 8.12 28.95
N GLY A 131 -8.28 7.98 30.15
CA GLY A 131 -7.36 8.97 30.71
C GLY A 131 -5.97 8.97 30.08
N ASP A 132 -5.65 7.94 29.27
CA ASP A 132 -4.30 7.70 28.77
C ASP A 132 -4.26 7.43 27.25
N ARG A 133 -3.09 7.64 26.65
CA ARG A 133 -2.84 7.40 25.22
C ARG A 133 -2.88 5.90 24.91
N GLN A 134 -3.41 5.52 23.75
CA GLN A 134 -3.25 4.15 23.30
C GLN A 134 -1.84 3.93 22.76
N PHE A 135 -1.08 3.10 23.47
CA PHE A 135 0.18 2.57 23.00
C PHE A 135 0.01 1.69 21.76
N GLY A 136 1.09 1.50 20.99
CA GLY A 136 1.10 0.58 19.85
C GLY A 136 0.66 -0.82 20.26
N MET A 137 0.33 -1.67 19.29
CA MET A 137 0.04 -3.08 19.58
C MET A 137 1.34 -3.83 19.88
N GLY A 138 1.39 -4.53 21.02
CA GLY A 138 2.52 -5.32 21.49
C GLY A 138 2.55 -6.73 20.90
N TYR A 139 3.45 -7.57 21.41
CA TYR A 139 3.63 -8.95 20.91
C TYR A 139 2.34 -9.78 21.03
N GLY A 140 1.62 -9.62 22.14
CA GLY A 140 0.39 -10.37 22.40
C GLY A 140 -0.67 -10.09 21.34
N ALA A 141 -0.91 -8.81 21.08
CA ALA A 141 -1.83 -8.36 20.04
C ALA A 141 -1.45 -8.87 18.64
N VAL A 142 -0.15 -8.82 18.29
CA VAL A 142 0.35 -9.31 16.99
C VAL A 142 0.13 -10.82 16.85
N LEU A 143 0.52 -11.63 17.83
CA LEU A 143 0.35 -13.09 17.76
C LEU A 143 -1.13 -13.49 17.74
N THR A 144 -1.97 -12.83 18.53
CA THR A 144 -3.42 -13.06 18.50
C THR A 144 -4.03 -12.67 17.13
N GLY A 145 -3.60 -11.54 16.54
CA GLY A 145 -4.04 -11.13 15.20
C GLY A 145 -3.64 -12.15 14.12
N ILE A 146 -2.39 -12.62 14.15
CA ILE A 146 -1.90 -13.68 13.25
C ILE A 146 -2.70 -14.97 13.45
N ALA A 147 -2.97 -15.37 14.69
CA ALA A 147 -3.78 -16.56 14.96
C ALA A 147 -5.18 -16.46 14.33
N PHE A 148 -5.87 -15.33 14.45
CA PHE A 148 -7.17 -15.14 13.80
C PHE A 148 -7.10 -15.19 12.27
N LEU A 149 -6.05 -14.61 11.68
CA LEU A 149 -5.83 -14.68 10.24
C LEU A 149 -5.64 -16.12 9.77
N PHE A 150 -4.83 -16.91 10.47
CA PHE A 150 -4.60 -18.30 10.10
C PHE A 150 -5.79 -19.22 10.39
N LEU A 151 -6.61 -18.92 11.41
CA LEU A 151 -7.88 -19.61 11.61
C LEU A 151 -8.86 -19.31 10.47
N LEU A 152 -8.94 -18.05 10.02
CA LEU A 152 -9.74 -17.64 8.87
C LEU A 152 -9.31 -18.38 7.60
N THR A 153 -8.01 -18.36 7.27
CA THR A 153 -7.47 -18.99 6.05
C THR A 153 -7.63 -20.51 6.08
N LEU A 154 -7.48 -21.14 7.24
CA LEU A 154 -7.72 -22.57 7.41
C LEU A 154 -9.20 -22.93 7.19
N GLY A 155 -10.12 -22.08 7.66
CA GLY A 155 -11.55 -22.24 7.39
C GLY A 155 -11.88 -22.11 5.90
N ILE A 156 -11.26 -21.15 5.21
CA ILE A 156 -11.39 -20.96 3.75
C ILE A 156 -10.83 -22.17 2.98
N ALA A 157 -9.65 -22.65 3.35
CA ALA A 157 -9.06 -23.86 2.76
C ALA A 157 -9.94 -25.10 3.00
N ALA A 158 -10.54 -25.24 4.19
CA ALA A 158 -11.45 -26.34 4.49
C ALA A 158 -12.73 -26.33 3.62
N ARG A 159 -13.14 -25.18 3.07
CA ARG A 159 -14.25 -25.09 2.10
C ARG A 159 -13.84 -25.38 0.65
N GLY A 160 -12.58 -25.73 0.40
CA GLY A 160 -12.09 -26.16 -0.91
C GLY A 160 -11.47 -25.04 -1.77
N ALA A 161 -11.23 -23.85 -1.21
CA ALA A 161 -10.50 -22.80 -1.90
C ALA A 161 -9.08 -23.27 -2.27
N VAL A 162 -8.62 -22.98 -3.49
CA VAL A 162 -7.28 -23.36 -4.00
C VAL A 162 -6.99 -24.86 -3.80
N GLY A 163 -7.97 -25.71 -4.10
CA GLY A 163 -7.85 -27.16 -3.93
C GLY A 163 -7.76 -27.64 -2.48
N GLY A 164 -8.01 -26.75 -1.51
CA GLY A 164 -7.91 -27.03 -0.07
C GLY A 164 -6.48 -26.99 0.48
N ASP A 165 -5.54 -26.42 -0.27
CA ASP A 165 -4.15 -26.25 0.17
C ASP A 165 -4.06 -25.16 1.26
N VAL A 166 -3.78 -25.61 2.48
CA VAL A 166 -3.69 -24.73 3.65
C VAL A 166 -2.51 -23.78 3.55
N PHE A 167 -1.38 -24.21 2.98
CA PHE A 167 -0.18 -23.39 2.88
C PHE A 167 -0.38 -22.24 1.89
N VAL A 168 -0.91 -22.54 0.71
CA VAL A 168 -1.16 -21.53 -0.32
C VAL A 168 -2.22 -20.53 0.14
N VAL A 169 -3.36 -21.00 0.66
CA VAL A 169 -4.43 -20.12 1.14
C VAL A 169 -3.95 -19.25 2.31
N SER A 170 -3.12 -19.78 3.21
CA SER A 170 -2.58 -19.00 4.33
C SER A 170 -1.53 -17.99 3.89
N SER A 171 -0.69 -18.33 2.91
CA SER A 171 0.30 -17.40 2.36
C SER A 171 -0.37 -16.22 1.65
N VAL A 172 -1.39 -16.51 0.82
CA VAL A 172 -2.22 -15.47 0.18
C VAL A 172 -2.94 -14.63 1.22
N GLY A 173 -3.52 -15.26 2.25
CA GLY A 173 -4.17 -14.56 3.35
C GLY A 173 -3.23 -13.65 4.13
N LEU A 174 -1.98 -14.08 4.39
CA LEU A 174 -0.95 -13.26 5.02
C LEU A 174 -0.60 -12.03 4.18
N ILE A 175 -0.40 -12.20 2.86
CA ILE A 175 -0.13 -11.09 1.96
C ILE A 175 -1.29 -10.09 1.97
N ILE A 176 -2.54 -10.57 1.86
CA ILE A 176 -3.74 -9.72 1.93
C ILE A 176 -3.82 -9.01 3.29
N GLY A 177 -3.52 -9.70 4.38
CA GLY A 177 -3.49 -9.13 5.73
C GLY A 177 -2.44 -8.03 5.89
N LEU A 178 -1.22 -8.25 5.40
CA LEU A 178 -0.14 -7.27 5.43
C LEU A 178 -0.45 -6.05 4.56
N VAL A 179 -0.94 -6.26 3.34
CA VAL A 179 -1.38 -5.17 2.45
C VAL A 179 -2.55 -4.40 3.09
N GLY A 180 -3.50 -5.12 3.70
CA GLY A 180 -4.61 -4.54 4.46
C GLY A 180 -4.13 -3.64 5.61
N LEU A 181 -3.18 -4.14 6.41
CA LEU A 181 -2.68 -3.45 7.60
C LEU A 181 -1.74 -2.28 7.28
N PHE A 182 -0.82 -2.44 6.32
CA PHE A 182 0.22 -1.44 6.07
C PHE A 182 -0.12 -0.46 4.94
N ILE A 183 -1.00 -0.84 4.01
CA ILE A 183 -1.39 0.04 2.89
C ILE A 183 -2.82 0.55 3.12
N PHE A 184 -3.80 -0.35 3.25
CA PHE A 184 -5.20 0.07 3.31
C PHE A 184 -5.57 0.75 4.64
N MET A 185 -5.08 0.28 5.79
CA MET A 185 -5.44 0.86 7.08
C MET A 185 -5.01 2.34 7.20
N PRO A 186 -3.76 2.75 6.87
CA PRO A 186 -3.40 4.16 6.87
C PRO A 186 -4.23 5.01 5.92
N ILE A 187 -4.55 4.49 4.73
CA ILE A 187 -5.41 5.19 3.75
C ILE A 187 -6.82 5.38 4.33
N LEU A 188 -7.41 4.33 4.88
CA LEU A 188 -8.72 4.40 5.52
C LEU A 188 -8.70 5.37 6.70
N LYS A 189 -7.67 5.35 7.55
CA LYS A 189 -7.53 6.28 8.68
C LYS A 189 -7.41 7.73 8.21
N MET A 190 -6.67 7.99 7.14
CA MET A 190 -6.60 9.31 6.50
C MET A 190 -7.99 9.77 6.02
N LEU A 191 -8.74 8.89 5.36
CA LEU A 191 -10.10 9.18 4.89
C LEU A 191 -11.09 9.39 6.04
N PHE A 192 -11.03 8.58 7.10
CA PHE A 192 -11.86 8.75 8.28
C PHE A 192 -11.57 10.06 9.01
N THR A 193 -10.30 10.48 9.08
CA THR A 193 -9.93 11.77 9.66
C THR A 193 -10.57 12.95 8.91
N ALA A 194 -10.83 12.80 7.61
CA ALA A 194 -11.53 13.82 6.83
C ALA A 194 -13.02 13.99 7.22
N LEU A 195 -13.64 12.99 7.86
CA LEU A 195 -15.01 13.04 8.39
C LEU A 195 -15.11 13.71 9.76
N ILE A 196 -13.98 13.88 10.46
CA ILE A 196 -13.92 14.47 11.80
C ILE A 196 -13.85 16.00 11.66
N THR A 197 -14.71 16.69 12.41
CA THR A 197 -14.74 18.16 12.53
C THR A 197 -13.70 18.66 13.54
N GLU A 198 -13.41 19.96 13.57
CA GLU A 198 -12.49 20.56 14.55
C GLU A 198 -12.96 20.35 16.00
N GLU A 199 -14.28 20.17 16.18
CA GLU A 199 -14.93 19.88 17.47
C GLU A 199 -15.00 18.37 17.79
N GLY A 200 -14.45 17.50 16.93
CA GLY A 200 -14.40 16.05 17.14
C GLY A 200 -15.67 15.29 16.74
N GLY A 201 -16.71 15.97 16.26
CA GLY A 201 -17.94 15.34 15.74
C GLY A 201 -17.75 14.76 14.34
N LEU A 202 -18.45 13.65 14.05
CA LEU A 202 -18.56 13.10 12.69
C LEU A 202 -19.53 13.94 11.86
N SER A 203 -19.04 14.56 10.77
CA SER A 203 -19.88 15.33 9.85
C SER A 203 -19.61 14.92 8.40
N ILE A 204 -20.59 14.22 7.82
CA ILE A 204 -20.60 13.87 6.39
C ILE A 204 -20.68 15.16 5.56
N VAL A 205 -21.40 16.19 6.03
CA VAL A 205 -21.54 17.47 5.32
C VAL A 205 -20.19 18.18 5.19
N SER A 206 -19.40 18.20 6.26
CA SER A 206 -18.06 18.79 6.24
C SER A 206 -17.13 18.00 5.32
N PHE A 207 -17.23 16.67 5.29
CA PHE A 207 -16.49 15.85 4.35
C PHE A 207 -16.84 16.15 2.89
N VAL A 208 -18.13 16.21 2.55
CA VAL A 208 -18.59 16.54 1.18
C VAL A 208 -18.11 17.94 0.78
N GLY A 209 -18.19 18.93 1.68
CA GLY A 209 -17.70 20.28 1.43
C GLY A 209 -16.18 20.35 1.22
N LYS A 210 -15.39 19.57 1.98
CA LYS A 210 -13.93 19.46 1.79
C LYS A 210 -13.58 18.75 0.48
N PHE A 211 -14.22 17.61 0.22
CA PHE A 211 -13.94 16.74 -0.92
C PHE A 211 -14.31 17.40 -2.25
N PHE A 212 -15.48 18.04 -2.33
CA PHE A 212 -15.93 18.78 -3.52
C PHE A 212 -15.60 20.27 -3.46
N SER A 213 -14.56 20.65 -2.70
CA SER A 213 -14.15 22.05 -2.62
C SER A 213 -13.71 22.57 -3.99
N GLY A 214 -14.06 23.83 -4.30
CA GLY A 214 -13.66 24.49 -5.54
C GLY A 214 -12.13 24.50 -5.73
N ARG A 215 -11.34 24.55 -4.65
CA ARG A 215 -9.87 24.46 -4.75
C ARG A 215 -9.37 23.17 -5.41
N ILE A 216 -10.10 22.06 -5.28
CA ILE A 216 -9.71 20.77 -5.86
C ILE A 216 -10.25 20.65 -7.28
N TRP A 217 -11.52 20.98 -7.50
CA TRP A 217 -12.25 20.64 -8.73
C TRP A 217 -12.64 21.81 -9.63
N SER A 218 -12.44 23.08 -9.22
CA SER A 218 -12.92 24.21 -10.03
C SER A 218 -12.21 24.30 -11.38
N LEU A 219 -12.95 24.78 -12.37
CA LEU A 219 -12.48 25.04 -13.74
C LEU A 219 -12.45 26.54 -14.04
N ASP A 220 -12.37 27.37 -13.00
CA ASP A 220 -12.50 28.83 -13.11
C ASP A 220 -11.47 29.43 -14.07
N CYS A 221 -10.29 28.80 -14.21
CA CYS A 221 -9.28 29.16 -15.22
C CYS A 221 -9.78 29.23 -16.67
N LEU A 222 -10.83 28.48 -17.02
CA LEU A 222 -11.40 28.48 -18.38
C LEU A 222 -12.40 29.63 -18.59
N VAL A 223 -12.91 30.21 -17.50
CA VAL A 223 -14.01 31.20 -17.51
C VAL A 223 -13.51 32.58 -17.03
N GLY A 224 -12.18 32.77 -16.93
CA GLY A 224 -11.55 34.05 -16.55
C GLY A 224 -11.05 34.14 -15.10
N GLY A 225 -11.14 33.06 -14.33
CA GLY A 225 -10.51 32.93 -13.03
C GLY A 225 -8.99 32.73 -13.11
N SER A 226 -8.29 32.92 -11.99
CA SER A 226 -6.83 32.95 -11.96
C SER A 226 -6.15 31.57 -11.97
N ARG A 227 -6.82 30.49 -11.53
CA ARG A 227 -6.24 29.13 -11.41
C ARG A 227 -7.30 28.04 -11.56
N CYS A 228 -6.92 26.91 -12.16
CA CYS A 228 -7.74 25.69 -12.12
C CYS A 228 -7.57 24.99 -10.77
N GLY A 229 -8.52 24.13 -10.42
CA GLY A 229 -8.41 23.22 -9.28
C GLY A 229 -7.20 22.30 -9.38
N VAL A 230 -6.67 21.89 -8.22
CA VAL A 230 -5.46 21.07 -8.12
C VAL A 230 -5.61 19.74 -8.86
N ALA A 231 -6.81 19.14 -8.88
CA ALA A 231 -7.05 17.87 -9.58
C ALA A 231 -6.77 17.99 -11.09
N TRP A 232 -7.27 19.05 -11.72
CA TRP A 232 -7.09 19.29 -13.15
C TRP A 232 -5.65 19.62 -13.52
N ASN A 233 -4.98 20.44 -12.72
CA ASN A 233 -3.56 20.74 -12.93
C ASN A 233 -2.69 19.48 -12.83
N SER A 234 -2.94 18.64 -11.82
CA SER A 234 -2.22 17.38 -11.64
C SER A 234 -2.52 16.38 -12.75
N LEU A 235 -3.78 16.27 -13.18
CA LEU A 235 -4.17 15.39 -14.29
C LEU A 235 -3.52 15.83 -15.60
N LEU A 236 -3.55 17.12 -15.91
CA LEU A 236 -2.91 17.68 -17.10
C LEU A 236 -1.39 17.47 -17.07
N LEU A 237 -0.75 17.73 -15.92
CA LEU A 237 0.67 17.46 -15.73
C LEU A 237 0.98 15.97 -15.94
N ALA A 238 0.25 15.07 -15.29
CA ALA A 238 0.46 13.63 -15.39
C ALA A 238 0.27 13.12 -16.83
N ALA A 239 -0.77 13.58 -17.53
CA ALA A 239 -1.02 13.19 -18.92
C ALA A 239 0.09 13.68 -19.85
N VAL A 240 0.50 14.95 -19.74
CA VAL A 240 1.55 15.52 -20.59
C VAL A 240 2.90 14.85 -20.31
N VAL A 241 3.26 14.70 -19.03
CA VAL A 241 4.50 14.01 -18.63
C VAL A 241 4.47 12.57 -19.11
N GLY A 242 3.39 11.82 -18.87
CA GLY A 242 3.24 10.43 -19.29
C GLY A 242 3.39 10.25 -20.80
N VAL A 243 2.80 11.13 -21.61
CA VAL A 243 2.99 11.10 -23.07
C VAL A 243 4.44 11.36 -23.45
N ILE A 244 5.07 12.41 -22.90
CA ILE A 244 6.43 12.78 -23.25
C ILE A 244 7.42 11.69 -22.83
N THR A 245 7.30 11.15 -21.62
CA THR A 245 8.20 10.10 -21.10
C THR A 245 8.03 8.80 -21.87
N THR A 246 6.81 8.45 -22.27
CA THR A 246 6.54 7.26 -23.10
C THR A 246 7.17 7.41 -24.48
N ILE A 247 7.03 8.58 -25.12
CA ILE A 247 7.64 8.86 -26.43
C ILE A 247 9.17 8.81 -26.33
N LEU A 248 9.76 9.52 -25.35
CA LEU A 248 11.20 9.53 -25.16
C LEU A 248 11.73 8.13 -24.80
N GLY A 249 11.04 7.41 -23.93
CA GLY A 249 11.36 6.04 -23.55
C GLY A 249 11.33 5.09 -24.76
N LEU A 250 10.32 5.22 -25.63
CA LEU A 250 10.24 4.45 -26.88
C LEU A 250 11.40 4.79 -27.81
N VAL A 251 11.72 6.07 -27.99
CA VAL A 251 12.85 6.50 -28.83
C VAL A 251 14.15 5.90 -28.31
N PHE A 252 14.43 6.00 -27.01
CA PHE A 252 15.62 5.40 -26.42
C PHE A 252 15.62 3.87 -26.53
N ALA A 253 14.47 3.21 -26.35
CA ALA A 253 14.34 1.76 -26.47
C ALA A 253 14.63 1.28 -27.90
N LEU A 254 14.05 1.94 -28.92
CA LEU A 254 14.29 1.63 -30.33
C LEU A 254 15.75 1.87 -30.72
N ILE A 255 16.33 2.98 -30.28
CA ILE A 255 17.76 3.26 -30.49
C ILE A 255 18.61 2.15 -29.85
N ALA A 256 18.35 1.82 -28.58
CA ALA A 256 19.13 0.85 -27.83
C ALA A 256 18.90 -0.63 -28.24
N THR A 257 17.99 -0.93 -29.16
CA THR A 257 17.68 -2.30 -29.58
C THR A 257 17.80 -2.50 -31.09
N ARG A 258 17.50 -1.49 -31.91
CA ARG A 258 17.39 -1.62 -33.38
C ARG A 258 18.51 -0.93 -34.17
N THR A 259 19.28 0.00 -33.56
CA THR A 259 20.31 0.76 -34.32
C THR A 259 21.74 0.21 -34.25
N GLY A 260 22.01 -0.77 -33.38
CA GLY A 260 23.34 -1.42 -33.31
C GLY A 260 24.49 -0.49 -32.89
N MET A 261 24.22 0.59 -32.15
CA MET A 261 25.24 1.57 -31.77
C MET A 261 26.37 0.96 -30.92
N ARG A 262 27.61 1.36 -31.22
CA ARG A 262 28.83 0.87 -30.55
C ARG A 262 28.87 1.14 -29.04
N PHE A 263 28.16 2.18 -28.56
CA PHE A 263 28.09 2.58 -27.15
C PHE A 263 26.76 2.23 -26.47
N GLN A 264 26.01 1.24 -26.99
CA GLN A 264 24.70 0.83 -26.47
C GLN A 264 24.71 0.49 -24.97
N ARG A 265 25.79 -0.11 -24.45
CA ARG A 265 25.93 -0.39 -23.02
C ARG A 265 26.03 0.88 -22.17
N ILE A 266 26.77 1.89 -22.64
CA ILE A 266 26.90 3.17 -21.95
C ILE A 266 25.55 3.90 -21.98
N LEU A 267 24.86 3.90 -23.12
CA LEU A 267 23.54 4.53 -23.23
C LEU A 267 22.53 3.88 -22.29
N ARG A 268 22.47 2.53 -22.24
CA ARG A 268 21.64 1.78 -21.28
C ARG A 268 22.00 2.10 -19.83
N ALA A 269 23.28 2.25 -19.50
CA ALA A 269 23.72 2.59 -18.14
C ALA A 269 23.34 4.03 -17.75
N LEU A 270 23.57 4.99 -18.66
CA LEU A 270 23.26 6.40 -18.45
C LEU A 270 21.77 6.65 -18.31
N THR A 271 20.92 5.93 -19.04
CA THR A 271 19.46 6.06 -18.88
C THR A 271 18.97 5.50 -17.56
N VAL A 272 19.64 4.54 -16.92
CA VAL A 272 19.21 3.98 -15.62
C VAL A 272 19.69 4.81 -14.42
N LEU A 273 20.76 5.57 -14.58
CA LEU A 273 21.35 6.38 -13.51
C LEU A 273 20.35 7.27 -12.74
N PRO A 274 19.38 7.96 -13.37
CA PRO A 274 18.46 8.82 -12.65
C PRO A 274 17.45 8.07 -11.78
N VAL A 275 17.24 6.76 -12.00
CA VAL A 275 16.39 5.91 -11.14
C VAL A 275 17.03 5.70 -9.77
N ILE A 276 18.36 5.66 -9.72
CA ILE A 276 19.12 5.46 -8.48
C ILE A 276 19.15 6.75 -7.66
N THR A 277 19.14 7.90 -8.32
CA THR A 277 19.13 9.20 -7.64
C THR A 277 17.76 9.48 -7.01
N PRO A 278 17.70 9.93 -5.74
CA PRO A 278 16.44 10.35 -5.14
C PRO A 278 15.74 11.43 -6.00
N PRO A 279 14.42 11.38 -6.19
CA PRO A 279 13.69 12.33 -7.04
C PRO A 279 13.91 13.81 -6.68
N PHE A 280 14.17 14.11 -5.41
CA PHE A 280 14.42 15.47 -4.95
C PHE A 280 15.71 16.08 -5.54
N VAL A 281 16.70 15.25 -5.91
CA VAL A 281 17.98 15.71 -6.46
C VAL A 281 17.78 16.36 -7.83
N ILE A 282 16.93 15.77 -8.68
CA ILE A 282 16.60 16.31 -10.00
C ILE A 282 15.89 17.66 -9.86
N GLY A 283 14.94 17.76 -8.93
CA GLY A 283 14.25 19.02 -8.63
C GLY A 283 15.20 20.12 -8.15
N LEU A 284 16.12 19.78 -7.23
CA LEU A 284 17.12 20.73 -6.74
C LEU A 284 18.07 21.18 -7.86
N ALA A 285 18.55 20.26 -8.70
CA ALA A 285 19.41 20.60 -9.83
C ALA A 285 18.74 21.59 -10.79
N ILE A 286 17.46 21.38 -11.09
CA ILE A 286 16.68 22.32 -11.92
C ILE A 286 16.51 23.67 -11.24
N ILE A 287 16.25 23.72 -9.94
CA ILE A 287 16.15 24.99 -9.20
C ILE A 287 17.50 25.72 -9.16
N LEU A 288 18.62 25.00 -8.98
CA LEU A 288 19.96 25.60 -8.95
C LEU A 288 20.41 26.11 -10.33
N LEU A 289 19.94 25.49 -11.42
CA LEU A 289 20.24 25.92 -12.79
C LEU A 289 19.29 27.03 -13.26
N PHE A 290 17.98 26.81 -13.10
CA PHE A 290 16.91 27.60 -13.72
C PHE A 290 16.06 28.41 -12.72
N GLY A 291 16.35 28.34 -11.42
CA GLY A 291 15.74 29.20 -10.40
C GLY A 291 16.01 30.68 -10.63
N LEU A 292 15.37 31.53 -9.81
CA LEU A 292 15.53 32.98 -9.93
C LEU A 292 17.00 33.42 -9.80
N SER A 293 17.75 32.79 -8.90
CA SER A 293 19.20 32.99 -8.73
C SER A 293 20.03 31.87 -9.34
N GLY A 294 19.44 31.09 -10.26
CA GLY A 294 20.11 29.93 -10.86
C GLY A 294 21.21 30.35 -11.84
N ALA A 295 22.24 29.51 -11.97
CA ALA A 295 23.42 29.84 -12.77
C ALA A 295 23.07 30.13 -14.24
N PHE A 296 22.18 29.33 -14.84
CA PHE A 296 21.76 29.52 -16.23
C PHE A 296 20.83 30.72 -16.38
N THR A 297 19.87 30.89 -15.48
CA THR A 297 18.94 32.04 -15.51
C THR A 297 19.67 33.37 -15.41
N GLN A 298 20.66 33.47 -14.52
CA GLN A 298 21.45 34.68 -14.33
C GLN A 298 22.39 34.95 -15.52
N ALA A 299 23.04 33.92 -16.06
CA ALA A 299 23.85 34.06 -17.26
C ALA A 299 22.99 34.51 -18.46
N TRP A 300 21.79 33.94 -18.63
CA TRP A 300 20.87 34.31 -19.70
C TRP A 300 20.37 35.75 -19.56
N ALA A 301 19.98 36.15 -18.35
CA ALA A 301 19.57 37.51 -18.04
C ALA A 301 20.65 38.54 -18.35
N TRP A 302 21.91 38.22 -18.02
CA TRP A 302 23.06 39.06 -18.32
C TRP A 302 23.35 39.17 -19.82
N VAL A 303 23.29 38.07 -20.58
CA VAL A 303 23.59 38.07 -22.03
C VAL A 303 22.52 38.82 -22.83
N PHE A 304 21.25 38.66 -22.47
CA PHE A 304 20.13 39.17 -23.26
C PHE A 304 19.44 40.40 -22.65
N ASP A 305 19.97 40.94 -21.54
CA ASP A 305 19.39 42.06 -20.78
C ASP A 305 17.90 41.87 -20.44
N VAL A 306 17.53 40.63 -20.10
CA VAL A 306 16.15 40.25 -19.75
C VAL A 306 16.02 40.02 -18.26
N GLN A 307 14.89 40.43 -17.68
CA GLN A 307 14.65 40.20 -16.26
C GLN A 307 14.40 38.71 -15.96
N PRO A 308 15.08 38.12 -14.96
CA PRO A 308 14.80 36.78 -14.49
C PRO A 308 13.34 36.61 -14.07
N THR A 309 12.69 35.56 -14.56
CA THR A 309 11.30 35.24 -14.20
C THR A 309 11.21 33.93 -13.41
N ARG A 310 10.11 33.75 -12.66
CA ARG A 310 9.87 32.58 -11.79
C ARG A 310 9.23 31.40 -12.54
N TRP A 311 9.41 31.30 -13.84
CA TRP A 311 8.74 30.33 -14.72
C TRP A 311 8.96 28.87 -14.29
N VAL A 312 10.14 28.56 -13.72
CA VAL A 312 10.49 27.21 -13.24
C VAL A 312 9.66 26.75 -12.03
N TYR A 313 9.06 27.68 -11.28
CA TYR A 313 8.21 27.36 -10.11
C TYR A 313 6.75 27.11 -10.50
N GLY A 314 6.48 26.87 -11.79
CA GLY A 314 5.19 26.52 -12.33
C GLY A 314 5.23 25.24 -13.15
N LEU A 315 4.18 25.02 -13.95
CA LEU A 315 4.00 23.84 -14.78
C LEU A 315 5.23 23.49 -15.66
N PRO A 316 5.94 24.44 -16.31
CA PRO A 316 7.07 24.10 -17.15
C PRO A 316 8.24 23.47 -16.37
N GLY A 317 8.56 23.98 -15.19
CA GLY A 317 9.65 23.41 -14.37
C GLY A 317 9.28 22.04 -13.81
N LEU A 318 8.03 21.85 -13.39
CA LEU A 318 7.52 20.53 -12.98
C LEU A 318 7.57 19.52 -14.14
N LEU A 319 7.14 19.94 -15.34
CA LEU A 319 7.14 19.11 -16.53
C LEU A 319 8.56 18.64 -16.89
N ILE A 320 9.54 19.55 -16.90
CA ILE A 320 10.95 19.20 -17.18
C ILE A 320 11.47 18.24 -16.11
N ALA A 321 11.26 18.56 -14.83
CA ALA A 321 11.74 17.74 -13.72
C ALA A 321 11.20 16.31 -13.76
N GLN A 322 9.88 16.17 -13.91
CA GLN A 322 9.22 14.87 -13.94
C GLN A 322 9.54 14.10 -15.22
N THR A 323 9.65 14.77 -16.37
CA THR A 323 10.04 14.12 -17.62
C THR A 323 11.43 13.50 -17.48
N LEU A 324 12.40 14.23 -16.94
CA LEU A 324 13.75 13.72 -16.73
C LEU A 324 13.78 12.56 -15.71
N ALA A 325 12.98 12.66 -14.65
CA ALA A 325 12.90 11.62 -13.62
C ALA A 325 12.23 10.32 -14.11
N PHE A 326 11.18 10.42 -14.91
CA PHE A 326 10.35 9.27 -15.29
C PHE A 326 10.68 8.66 -16.65
N THR A 327 11.38 9.37 -17.54
CA THR A 327 11.84 8.81 -18.84
C THR A 327 12.66 7.51 -18.68
N PRO A 328 13.60 7.40 -17.70
CA PRO A 328 14.29 6.15 -17.40
C PRO A 328 13.38 4.95 -17.12
N ILE A 329 12.29 5.19 -16.37
CA ILE A 329 11.35 4.14 -15.99
C ILE A 329 10.57 3.69 -17.22
N ALA A 330 10.07 4.64 -18.03
CA ALA A 330 9.40 4.34 -19.29
C ALA A 330 10.32 3.57 -20.26
N PHE A 331 11.59 3.95 -20.36
CA PHE A 331 12.59 3.23 -21.14
C PHE A 331 12.77 1.77 -20.68
N LEU A 332 12.87 1.53 -19.37
CA LEU A 332 13.03 0.18 -18.81
C LEU A 332 11.82 -0.73 -19.04
N VAL A 333 10.61 -0.17 -19.06
CA VAL A 333 9.41 -0.92 -19.44
C VAL A 333 9.42 -1.20 -20.94
N LEU A 334 9.70 -0.19 -21.77
CA LEU A 334 9.59 -0.27 -23.21
C LEU A 334 10.70 -1.08 -23.88
N ILE A 335 11.87 -1.21 -23.27
CA ILE A 335 12.93 -2.08 -23.82
C ILE A 335 12.47 -3.54 -23.91
N GLY A 336 11.79 -4.05 -22.87
CA GLY A 336 11.22 -5.40 -22.88
C GLY A 336 10.09 -5.56 -23.90
N VAL A 337 9.29 -4.51 -24.11
CA VAL A 337 8.23 -4.48 -25.12
C VAL A 337 8.83 -4.53 -26.53
N VAL A 338 9.86 -3.71 -26.81
CA VAL A 338 10.52 -3.65 -28.12
C VAL A 338 11.29 -4.94 -28.43
N GLU A 339 11.96 -5.53 -27.44
CA GLU A 339 12.67 -6.82 -27.57
C GLU A 339 11.69 -8.00 -27.75
N GLY A 340 10.46 -7.90 -27.21
CA GLY A 340 9.40 -8.89 -27.40
C GLY A 340 8.80 -8.94 -28.82
N VAL A 341 8.96 -7.89 -29.63
CA VAL A 341 8.50 -7.88 -31.03
C VAL A 341 9.50 -8.63 -31.91
N SER A 342 9.09 -9.81 -32.41
CA SER A 342 9.94 -10.65 -33.26
C SER A 342 10.40 -9.93 -34.55
N PRO A 343 11.71 -9.92 -34.85
CA PRO A 343 12.23 -9.38 -36.11
C PRO A 343 11.62 -10.01 -37.37
N SER A 344 11.21 -11.29 -37.30
CA SER A 344 10.63 -12.01 -38.44
C SER A 344 9.36 -11.36 -39.00
N MET A 345 8.58 -10.67 -38.17
CA MET A 345 7.39 -9.95 -38.59
C MET A 345 7.75 -8.71 -39.43
N GLU A 346 8.84 -8.02 -39.07
CA GLU A 346 9.34 -6.87 -39.81
C GLU A 346 9.97 -7.32 -41.14
N GLU A 347 10.70 -8.43 -41.15
CA GLU A 347 11.29 -9.03 -42.36
C GLU A 347 10.21 -9.53 -43.34
N ALA A 348 9.13 -10.14 -42.85
CA ALA A 348 8.00 -10.55 -43.68
C ALA A 348 7.33 -9.36 -44.38
N ALA A 349 7.18 -8.23 -43.68
CA ALA A 349 6.66 -7.00 -44.26
C ALA A 349 7.61 -6.38 -45.31
N GLN A 350 8.94 -6.50 -45.11
CA GLN A 350 9.93 -6.08 -46.12
C GLN A 350 9.84 -6.91 -47.41
N THR A 351 9.57 -8.22 -47.33
CA THR A 351 9.32 -9.07 -48.51
C THR A 351 8.10 -8.61 -49.31
N LEU A 352 7.10 -8.02 -48.63
CA LEU A 352 5.93 -7.38 -49.28
C LEU A 352 6.22 -5.95 -49.79
N ARG A 353 7.49 -5.54 -49.85
CA ARG A 353 7.97 -4.22 -50.28
C ARG A 353 7.49 -3.05 -49.40
N ALA A 354 7.16 -3.32 -48.13
CA ALA A 354 6.89 -2.24 -47.18
C ALA A 354 8.19 -1.51 -46.83
N ASN A 355 8.17 -0.18 -46.82
CA ASN A 355 9.29 0.63 -46.37
C ASN A 355 9.36 0.69 -44.83
N ARG A 356 10.49 1.15 -44.26
CA ARG A 356 10.71 1.17 -42.79
C ARG A 356 9.65 1.95 -42.00
N TRP A 357 9.13 3.04 -42.57
CA TRP A 357 8.08 3.84 -41.93
C TRP A 357 6.74 3.11 -41.93
N GLN A 358 6.39 2.47 -43.05
CA GLN A 358 5.21 1.63 -43.16
C GLN A 358 5.28 0.48 -42.14
N ILE A 359 6.39 -0.25 -42.09
CA ILE A 359 6.59 -1.37 -41.15
C ILE A 359 6.42 -0.90 -39.70
N PHE A 360 7.01 0.25 -39.35
CA PHE A 360 6.86 0.81 -38.01
C PHE A 360 5.38 1.08 -37.67
N TRP A 361 4.62 1.75 -38.53
CA TRP A 361 3.23 2.12 -38.24
C TRP A 361 2.22 0.98 -38.36
N THR A 362 2.47 0.01 -39.24
CA THR A 362 1.52 -1.08 -39.54
C THR A 362 1.82 -2.39 -38.82
N VAL A 363 3.07 -2.62 -38.42
CA VAL A 363 3.50 -3.86 -37.76
C VAL A 363 4.04 -3.58 -36.36
N SER A 364 5.14 -2.83 -36.25
CA SER A 364 5.84 -2.70 -34.96
C SER A 364 5.01 -1.92 -33.93
N LEU A 365 4.52 -0.73 -34.27
CA LEU A 365 3.77 0.13 -33.35
C LEU A 365 2.48 -0.54 -32.85
N PRO A 366 1.62 -1.14 -33.70
CA PRO A 366 0.43 -1.87 -33.23
C PRO A 366 0.74 -3.00 -32.27
N LEU A 367 1.83 -3.75 -32.49
CA LEU A 367 2.27 -4.81 -31.58
C LEU A 367 2.80 -4.24 -30.26
N MET A 368 3.40 -3.04 -30.28
CA MET A 368 3.88 -2.36 -29.07
C MET A 368 2.79 -1.60 -28.30
N ARG A 369 1.60 -1.35 -28.88
CA ARG A 369 0.53 -0.53 -28.26
C ARG A 369 0.18 -0.93 -26.82
N PRO A 370 -0.01 -2.22 -26.48
CA PRO A 370 -0.31 -2.60 -25.09
C PRO A 370 0.82 -2.25 -24.14
N GLY A 371 2.08 -2.41 -24.58
CA GLY A 371 3.26 -2.03 -23.81
C GLY A 371 3.43 -0.52 -23.68
N LEU A 372 3.07 0.26 -24.72
CA LEU A 372 3.04 1.72 -24.66
C LEU A 372 1.98 2.24 -23.70
N ALA A 373 0.79 1.62 -23.70
CA ALA A 373 -0.25 1.95 -22.72
C ALA A 373 0.22 1.65 -21.29
N ASN A 374 0.90 0.52 -21.07
CA ASN A 374 1.46 0.16 -19.77
C ASN A 374 2.62 1.08 -19.33
N ALA A 375 3.38 1.66 -20.25
CA ALA A 375 4.42 2.63 -19.91
C ALA A 375 3.86 4.04 -19.63
N PHE A 376 2.70 4.36 -20.21
CA PHE A 376 1.99 5.61 -20.01
C PHE A 376 1.21 5.66 -18.69
N LEU A 377 0.54 4.56 -18.33
CA LEU A 377 -0.20 4.37 -17.07
C LEU A 377 0.74 4.24 -15.88
#